data_AF-A0A127KQ11-F1
#
_entry.id   AF-A0A127KQ11-F1
#
_cell.length_a   1.000
_cell.length_b   1.000
_cell.length_c   1.000
_cell.angle_alpha   90.00
_cell.angle_beta   90.00
_cell.angle_gamma   90.00
#
_symmetry.space_group_name_H-M   'P 1'
#
loop_
_entity.id
_entity.type
_entity.pdbx_description
1 polymer ?
#
loop_
_entity_poly.entity_id
_entity_poly.type
_entity_poly.pdbx_seq_one_letter_code
_entity_poly.pdbx_strand_id
1 'polypeptide(L)' 'LRETITRVYVQKTGKPFWVVSEDLERDVFMSATEAQAYGIVDLVAVE' A
#
# COMPACT_ATOMS: atom_id res chain seq x y z
N LEU A 1 -11.61 -10.63 8.26
CA LEU A 1 -11.57 -9.19 7.88
C LEU A 1 -10.15 -8.75 7.51
N ARG A 2 -9.16 -8.88 8.41
CA ARG A 2 -7.75 -8.50 8.15
C ARG A 2 -7.19 -9.13 6.86
N GLU A 3 -7.25 -10.46 6.72
CA GLU A 3 -6.75 -11.15 5.53
C GLU A 3 -7.43 -10.69 4.23
N THR A 4 -8.74 -10.46 4.27
CA THR A 4 -9.50 -9.96 3.11
C THR A 4 -9.00 -8.60 2.66
N ILE A 5 -8.75 -7.69 3.60
CA ILE A 5 -8.21 -6.36 3.33
C ILE A 5 -6.78 -6.49 2.76
N THR A 6 -5.91 -7.28 3.40
CA THR A 6 -4.54 -7.52 2.93
C THR A 6 -4.53 -8.06 1.50
N ARG A 7 -5.41 -9.01 1.16
CA ARG A 7 -5.54 -9.55 -0.20
C ARG A 7 -5.93 -8.48 -1.23
N VAL A 8 -6.80 -7.53 -0.88
CA VAL A 8 -7.16 -6.41 -1.76
C VAL A 8 -5.94 -5.53 -2.02
N TYR A 9 -5.19 -5.18 -0.98
CA TYR A 9 -3.96 -4.40 -1.14
C TYR A 9 -2.92 -5.11 -2.00
N VAL A 10 -2.69 -6.41 -1.79
CA VAL A 10 -1.80 -7.24 -2.63
C VAL A 10 -2.19 -7.17 -4.11
N GLN A 11 -3.50 -7.28 -4.41
CA GLN A 11 -3.99 -7.22 -5.78
C GLN A 11 -3.83 -5.83 -6.41
N LYS A 12 -3.97 -4.76 -5.62
CA LYS A 12 -3.88 -3.38 -6.11
C LYS A 12 -2.44 -2.90 -6.27
N THR A 13 -1.58 -3.20 -5.30
CA THR A 13 -0.19 -2.73 -5.27
C THR A 13 0.78 -3.68 -5.96
N GLY A 14 0.37 -4.93 -6.21
CA GLY A 14 1.23 -5.99 -6.77
C GLY A 14 2.30 -6.48 -5.79
N LYS A 15 2.29 -6.03 -4.54
CA LYS A 15 3.30 -6.41 -3.53
C LYS A 15 2.99 -7.78 -2.93
N PRO A 16 4.02 -8.52 -2.49
CA PRO A 16 3.83 -9.78 -1.79
C PRO A 16 2.96 -9.63 -0.52
N PHE A 17 2.19 -10.67 -0.20
CA PHE A 17 1.30 -10.67 0.96
C PHE A 17 1.99 -10.35 2.28
N TRP A 18 3.21 -10.86 2.51
CA TRP A 18 3.94 -10.64 3.75
C TRP A 18 4.33 -9.16 3.95
N VAL A 19 4.71 -8.46 2.87
CA VAL A 19 5.04 -7.02 2.91
C VAL A 19 3.83 -6.22 3.34
N VAL A 20 2.70 -6.42 2.66
CA VAL A 20 1.44 -5.74 2.98
C VAL A 20 0.94 -6.11 4.38
N SER A 21 1.12 -7.36 4.80
CA SER A 21 0.71 -7.79 6.14
C SER A 21 1.55 -7.13 7.24
N GLU A 22 2.85 -6.93 7.02
CA GLU A 22 3.74 -6.24 7.96
C GLU A 22 3.42 -4.75 8.01
N ASP A 23 3.22 -4.11 6.85
CA ASP A 23 2.89 -2.69 6.76
C ASP A 23 1.50 -2.33 7.34
N LEU A 24 0.57 -3.29 7.38
CA LEU A 24 -0.77 -3.11 7.97
C LEU A 24 -0.86 -3.51 9.46
N GLU A 25 0.23 -3.99 10.05
CA GLU A 25 0.25 -4.35 11.48
C GLU A 25 0.32 -3.11 12.37
N ARG A 26 0.91 -2.02 11.87
CA ARG A 26 0.95 -0.70 12.52
C ARG A 26 0.62 0.39 11.51
N ASP A 27 0.26 1.56 12.02
CA ASP A 27 0.03 2.73 11.17
C ASP A 27 1.36 3.22 10.58
N VAL A 28 1.60 2.89 9.31
CA VAL A 28 2.69 3.43 8.51
C VAL A 28 2.14 4.57 7.68
N PHE A 29 2.55 5.80 8.01
CA PHE A 29 2.21 6.97 7.20
C PHE A 29 3.20 7.08 6.03
N MET A 30 2.66 7.34 4.84
CA MET A 30 3.44 7.51 3.62
C MET A 30 3.24 8.92 3.07
N SER A 31 4.32 9.54 2.61
CA SER A 31 4.26 10.71 1.75
C SER A 31 3.62 10.36 0.40
N ALA A 32 3.20 11.38 -0.37
CA ALA A 32 2.62 11.17 -1.69
C ALA A 32 3.55 10.37 -2.64
N THR A 33 4.85 10.66 -2.59
CA THR A 33 5.87 9.95 -3.39
C THR A 33 6.06 8.51 -2.92
N GLU A 34 6.04 8.25 -1.62
CA GLU A 34 6.12 6.89 -1.07
C GLU A 34 4.87 6.07 -1.41
N ALA A 35 3.68 6.66 -1.30
CA ALA A 35 2.43 6.01 -1.68
C ALA A 35 2.39 5.68 -3.19
N GLN A 36 2.98 6.54 -4.03
CA GLN A 36 3.14 6.26 -5.45
C GLN A 36 4.12 5.10 -5.69
N ALA A 37 5.30 5.13 -5.05
CA ALA A 37 6.27 4.03 -5.14
C ALA A 37 5.73 2.71 -4.56
N TYR A 38 4.80 2.80 -3.62
CA TYR A 38 4.10 1.65 -3.07
C TYR A 38 3.03 1.08 -4.02
N GLY A 39 2.58 1.85 -5.02
CA GLY A 39 1.50 1.46 -5.93
C GLY A 39 0.10 1.67 -5.34
N ILE A 40 -0.03 2.55 -4.34
CA ILE A 40 -1.34 2.99 -3.80
C ILE A 40 -1.91 4.13 -4.64
N VAL A 41 -1.04 4.97 -5.19
CA VAL A 41 -1.39 6.14 -6.00
C VAL A 41 -0.70 6.04 -7.36
N ASP A 42 -1.41 6.36 -8.45
CA ASP A 42 -0.84 6.30 -9.80
C ASP A 42 0.02 7.53 -10.13
N LEU A 43 -0.48 8.73 -9.80
CA LEU A 43 0.15 10.01 -10.13
C LEU A 43 0.13 10.95 -8.92
N VAL A 44 1.28 11.55 -8.60
CA VAL A 44 1.38 12.70 -7.70
C VAL A 44 1.35 13.98 -8.55
N ALA A 45 0.31 14.79 -8.40
CA ALA A 45 0.24 16.08 -9.08
C ALA A 45 1.22 17.08 -8.44
N VAL A 46 1.79 17.95 -9.28
CA VAL A 46 2.66 19.06 -8.86
C VAL A 46 2.00 20.34 -9.35
N GLU A 47 1.88 21.33 -8.48
CA GLU A 47 1.45 22.69 -8.84
C GLU A 47 2.64 23.53 -9.32
#